data_AF-A0A815SP01-F1
#
_entry.id   AF-A0A815SP01-F1
#
_cell.length_a   1.000
_cell.length_b   1.000
_cell.length_c   1.000
_cell.angle_alpha   90.00
_cell.angle_beta   90.00
_cell.angle_gamma   90.00
#
_symmetry.space_group_name_H-M   'P 1'
#
loop_
_entity.id
_entity.type
_entity.pdbx_description
1 polymer ?
#
loop_
_entity_poly.entity_id
_entity_poly.type
_entity_poly.pdbx_seq_one_letter_code
_entity_poly.pdbx_strand_id
1 'polypeptide(L)'
;MMVLLKAIGALDHGNSKNYQTVCTHYGLRPKAMTDIRKIRRQLIQIVKSILPETATILDSRLLPPTEQQICLLRKILAAGMVDRLAKRIEGPVVVNGHKANNAYQTLLLEEPVFIHPSSVLVNDLPTFICYQELHETTRIFIKNICGIQMDWIVQLNPHLCSFGPIEDEPCPRYDEIQDKMVCHRKATIGQRVSWSLGPSIETVFPTDTIDRFRWFGKYFLDGIICPRLLQFHPALLCSSNAMVKSWASLMERTQKFLNALVAKQIDNRTQLIEIWSTEPQYLLDIYCTWLPESLHTQVRSVWPPIPK
;
A
#
# COMPACT_ATOMS: atom_id res chain seq x y z
N MET A 1 -2.34 22.32 -7.48
CA MET A 1 -1.01 22.36 -6.84
C MET A 1 0.17 22.52 -7.82
N MET A 2 0.24 21.76 -8.93
CA MET A 2 1.37 21.85 -9.88
C MET A 2 1.58 23.24 -10.51
N VAL A 3 0.51 24.02 -10.67
CA VAL A 3 0.58 25.42 -11.12
C VAL A 3 1.42 26.29 -10.19
N LEU A 4 1.31 26.09 -8.87
CA LEU A 4 2.08 26.84 -7.86
C LEU A 4 3.57 26.53 -7.99
N LEU A 5 3.92 25.25 -8.19
CA LEU A 5 5.31 24.83 -8.41
C LEU A 5 5.89 25.48 -9.67
N LYS A 6 5.15 25.45 -10.78
CA LYS A 6 5.57 26.10 -12.03
C LYS A 6 5.74 27.61 -11.88
N ALA A 7 4.82 28.29 -11.18
CA ALA A 7 4.92 29.72 -10.91
C ALA A 7 6.16 30.09 -10.09
N ILE A 8 6.46 29.30 -9.04
CA ILE A 8 7.66 29.51 -8.22
C ILE A 8 8.94 29.22 -9.03
N GLY A 9 8.97 28.11 -9.78
CA GLY A 9 10.12 27.74 -10.61
C GLY A 9 10.42 28.79 -11.68
N ALA A 10 9.41 29.26 -12.40
CA ALA A 10 9.56 30.30 -13.41
C ALA A 10 10.15 31.60 -12.82
N LEU A 11 9.73 31.97 -11.62
CA LEU A 11 10.22 33.17 -10.93
C LEU A 11 11.67 33.05 -10.43
N ASP A 12 12.12 31.85 -10.10
CA ASP A 12 13.51 31.62 -9.66
C ASP A 12 14.50 31.47 -10.81
N HIS A 13 14.01 31.08 -11.99
CA HIS A 13 14.79 31.16 -13.24
C HIS A 13 14.93 32.60 -13.74
N GLY A 14 13.94 33.47 -13.49
CA GLY A 14 14.01 34.88 -13.81
C GLY A 14 15.12 35.62 -13.04
N ASN A 15 15.82 36.54 -13.72
CA ASN A 15 16.86 37.37 -13.08
C ASN A 15 16.28 38.28 -11.99
N SER A 16 16.97 38.38 -10.86
CA SER A 16 16.54 39.08 -9.64
C SER A 16 16.21 40.56 -9.84
N LYS A 17 16.83 41.22 -10.82
CA LYS A 17 16.66 42.66 -11.11
C LYS A 17 15.26 43.03 -11.61
N ASN A 18 14.51 42.09 -12.17
CA ASN A 18 13.16 42.30 -12.72
C ASN A 18 12.07 41.57 -11.93
N TYR A 19 12.33 41.20 -10.68
CA TYR A 19 11.42 40.32 -9.94
C TYR A 19 10.00 40.89 -9.76
N GLN A 20 9.89 42.19 -9.47
CA GLN A 20 8.60 42.84 -9.24
C GLN A 20 7.80 43.05 -10.54
N THR A 21 8.47 43.38 -11.63
CA THR A 21 7.84 43.54 -12.95
C THR A 21 7.37 42.20 -13.49
N VAL A 22 8.17 41.14 -13.33
CA VAL A 22 7.80 39.77 -13.71
C VAL A 22 6.65 39.24 -12.86
N CYS A 23 6.63 39.47 -11.54
CA CYS A 23 5.49 39.10 -10.70
C CYS A 23 4.20 39.79 -11.18
N THR A 24 4.26 41.08 -11.47
CA THR A 24 3.09 41.86 -11.91
C THR A 24 2.59 41.38 -13.28
N HIS A 25 3.50 41.07 -14.20
CA HIS A 25 3.17 40.53 -15.53
C HIS A 25 2.40 39.19 -15.44
N TYR A 26 2.77 38.30 -14.52
CA TYR A 26 2.09 37.02 -14.31
C TYR A 26 0.91 37.09 -13.31
N GLY A 27 0.54 38.29 -12.83
CA GLY A 27 -0.53 38.46 -11.84
C GLY A 27 -0.21 37.92 -10.44
N LEU A 28 1.07 37.73 -10.13
CA LEU A 28 1.57 37.21 -8.85
C LEU A 28 1.83 38.36 -7.86
N ARG A 29 1.53 38.12 -6.58
CA ARG A 29 1.73 39.11 -5.52
C ARG A 29 3.21 39.17 -5.09
N PRO A 30 3.94 40.29 -5.31
CA PRO A 30 5.38 40.34 -5.05
C PRO A 30 5.77 40.03 -3.59
N LYS A 31 5.01 40.58 -2.62
CA LYS A 31 5.24 40.34 -1.19
C LYS A 31 5.11 38.85 -0.82
N ALA A 32 4.04 38.21 -1.27
CA ALA A 32 3.84 36.78 -1.03
C ALA A 32 4.98 35.94 -1.62
N MET A 33 5.44 36.29 -2.82
CA MET A 33 6.56 35.59 -3.45
C MET A 33 7.89 35.80 -2.72
N THR A 34 8.14 36.98 -2.14
CA THR A 34 9.33 37.17 -1.28
C THR A 34 9.27 36.34 -0.01
N ASP A 35 8.08 36.18 0.57
CA ASP A 35 7.90 35.40 1.79
C ASP A 35 8.02 33.90 1.51
N ILE A 36 7.46 33.41 0.40
CA ILE A 36 7.66 32.02 -0.09
C ILE A 36 9.15 31.71 -0.22
N ARG A 37 9.96 32.62 -0.78
CA ARG A 37 11.41 32.42 -0.88
C ARG A 37 12.09 32.31 0.49
N LYS A 38 11.68 33.14 1.46
CA LYS A 38 12.23 33.09 2.82
C LYS A 38 11.88 31.77 3.50
N ILE A 39 10.60 31.38 3.47
CA ILE A 39 10.12 30.11 4.04
C ILE A 39 10.83 28.94 3.40
N ARG A 40 11.00 28.93 2.07
CA ARG A 40 11.70 27.84 1.39
C ARG A 40 13.15 27.72 1.85
N ARG A 41 13.89 28.83 2.00
CA ARG A 41 15.27 28.80 2.52
C ARG A 41 15.32 28.25 3.95
N GLN A 42 14.37 28.65 4.80
CA GLN A 42 14.29 28.13 6.17
C GLN A 42 14.02 26.63 6.17
N LEU A 43 13.05 26.15 5.37
CA LEU A 43 12.76 24.72 5.25
C LEU A 43 13.96 23.93 4.72
N ILE A 44 14.66 24.45 3.70
CA ILE A 44 15.89 23.84 3.19
C ILE A 44 16.95 23.74 4.29
N GLN A 45 17.15 24.80 5.07
CA GLN A 45 18.15 24.79 6.15
C GLN A 45 17.81 23.75 7.23
N ILE A 46 16.53 23.61 7.58
CA ILE A 46 16.06 22.59 8.52
C ILE A 46 16.34 21.19 7.94
N VAL A 47 15.96 20.93 6.69
CA VAL A 47 16.21 19.63 6.06
C VAL A 47 17.71 19.29 6.03
N LYS A 48 18.56 20.26 5.69
CA LYS A 48 20.02 20.07 5.71
C LYS A 48 20.58 19.72 7.09
N SER A 49 20.01 20.29 8.15
CA SER A 49 20.42 19.97 9.53
C SER A 49 20.09 18.53 9.93
N ILE A 50 19.01 17.96 9.37
CA ILE A 50 18.58 16.58 9.67
C ILE A 50 19.26 15.58 8.74
N LEU A 51 19.44 15.93 7.46
CA LEU A 51 19.97 15.06 6.40
C LEU A 51 21.09 15.77 5.63
N PRO A 52 22.34 15.77 6.14
CA PRO A 52 23.46 16.49 5.53
C PRO A 52 23.82 15.96 4.13
N GLU A 53 23.54 14.69 3.84
CA GLU A 53 23.75 14.05 2.53
C GLU A 53 22.95 14.71 1.39
N THR A 54 21.85 15.40 1.71
CA THR A 54 20.98 16.05 0.72
C THR A 54 21.39 17.48 0.39
N ALA A 55 22.41 18.03 1.07
CA ALA A 55 22.76 19.45 0.99
C ALA A 55 23.17 19.88 -0.44
N THR A 56 23.97 19.07 -1.13
CA THR A 56 24.41 19.33 -2.51
C THR A 56 23.26 19.40 -3.51
N ILE A 57 22.21 18.60 -3.31
CA ILE A 57 21.02 18.59 -4.17
C ILE A 57 20.18 19.84 -3.91
N LEU A 58 20.01 20.22 -2.64
CA LEU A 58 19.16 21.33 -2.21
C LEU A 58 19.74 22.72 -2.54
N ASP A 59 21.05 22.81 -2.75
CA ASP A 59 21.73 24.05 -3.18
C ASP A 59 21.68 24.30 -4.68
N SER A 60 21.32 23.28 -5.47
CA SER A 60 21.17 23.42 -6.91
C SER A 60 19.94 24.26 -7.26
N ARG A 61 20.03 25.00 -8.38
CA ARG A 61 18.88 25.74 -8.91
C ARG A 61 17.84 24.72 -9.40
N LEU A 62 16.62 24.84 -8.89
CA LEU A 62 15.52 23.96 -9.28
C LEU A 62 15.26 24.06 -10.79
N LEU A 63 15.41 22.96 -11.50
CA LEU A 63 15.01 22.83 -12.90
C LEU A 63 13.51 22.49 -13.00
N PRO A 64 12.86 22.74 -14.15
CA PRO A 64 11.52 22.24 -14.41
C PRO A 64 11.47 20.72 -14.20
N PRO A 65 10.49 20.19 -13.45
CA PRO A 65 10.45 18.77 -13.14
C PRO A 65 10.09 17.93 -14.37
N THR A 66 10.67 16.75 -14.47
CA THR A 66 10.30 15.74 -15.48
C THR A 66 8.92 15.14 -15.17
N GLU A 67 8.30 14.48 -16.15
CA GLU A 67 6.99 13.82 -15.93
C GLU A 67 7.04 12.78 -14.79
N GLN A 68 8.14 12.04 -14.69
CA GLN A 68 8.37 11.10 -13.59
C GLN A 68 8.44 11.82 -12.24
N GLN A 69 9.18 12.93 -12.16
CA GLN A 69 9.23 13.76 -10.93
C GLN A 69 7.88 14.34 -10.58
N ILE A 70 7.08 14.78 -11.56
CA ILE A 70 5.71 15.23 -11.34
C ILE A 70 4.85 14.10 -10.76
N CYS A 71 4.96 12.89 -11.30
CA CYS A 71 4.26 11.72 -10.76
C CYS A 71 4.64 11.46 -9.29
N LEU A 72 5.94 11.48 -8.96
CA LEU A 72 6.43 11.31 -7.59
C LEU A 72 5.94 12.43 -6.66
N LEU A 73 5.95 13.69 -7.10
CA LEU A 73 5.41 14.80 -6.33
C LEU A 73 3.92 14.63 -6.05
N ARG A 74 3.14 14.12 -7.02
CA ARG A 74 1.72 13.81 -6.82
C ARG A 74 1.53 12.70 -5.79
N LYS A 75 2.39 11.67 -5.79
CA LYS A 75 2.40 10.61 -4.77
C LYS A 75 2.71 11.17 -3.38
N ILE A 76 3.73 12.03 -3.24
CA ILE A 76 4.06 12.68 -1.96
C ILE A 76 2.88 13.50 -1.43
N LEU A 77 2.22 14.28 -2.30
CA LEU A 77 1.04 15.06 -1.93
C LEU A 77 -0.13 14.15 -1.51
N ALA A 78 -0.36 13.05 -2.21
CA ALA A 78 -1.37 12.07 -1.85
C ALA A 78 -1.09 11.43 -0.48
N ALA A 79 0.18 11.11 -0.19
CA ALA A 79 0.60 10.54 1.08
C ALA A 79 0.38 11.50 2.26
N GLY A 80 0.57 12.81 2.04
CA GLY A 80 0.39 13.82 3.08
C GLY A 80 -1.06 14.28 3.30
N MET A 81 -1.98 13.94 2.38
CA MET A 81 -3.38 14.42 2.40
C MET A 81 -4.40 13.29 2.27
N VAL A 82 -4.17 12.18 2.97
CA VAL A 82 -5.01 10.97 2.90
C VAL A 82 -6.42 11.21 3.46
N ASP A 83 -6.56 12.13 4.41
CA ASP A 83 -7.84 12.58 4.97
C ASP A 83 -8.60 13.51 4.01
N ARG A 84 -7.90 14.14 3.06
CA ARG A 84 -8.45 15.13 2.11
C ARG A 84 -8.50 14.59 0.69
N LEU A 85 -9.13 13.43 0.55
CA LEU A 85 -9.40 12.79 -0.73
C LEU A 85 -10.84 13.04 -1.16
N ALA A 86 -11.03 13.19 -2.48
CA ALA A 86 -12.34 13.26 -3.08
C ALA A 86 -12.46 12.38 -4.33
N LYS A 87 -13.59 11.69 -4.45
CA LYS A 87 -13.96 10.84 -5.58
C LYS A 87 -15.07 11.50 -6.37
N ARG A 88 -14.94 11.53 -7.70
CA ARG A 88 -15.99 12.03 -8.59
C ARG A 88 -17.24 11.17 -8.47
N ILE A 89 -18.40 11.82 -8.34
CA ILE A 89 -19.70 11.15 -8.34
C ILE A 89 -20.16 11.02 -9.79
N GLU A 90 -20.63 9.83 -10.16
CA GLU A 90 -21.22 9.59 -11.47
C GLU A 90 -22.70 10.00 -11.45
N GLY A 91 -23.09 10.83 -12.43
CA GLY A 91 -24.46 11.31 -12.58
C GLY A 91 -24.77 12.61 -11.83
N PRO A 92 -26.02 13.11 -11.98
CA PRO A 92 -26.47 14.34 -11.34
C PRO A 92 -26.75 14.13 -9.85
N VAL A 93 -26.35 15.09 -9.03
CA VAL A 93 -26.66 15.16 -7.59
C VAL A 93 -27.62 16.32 -7.35
N VAL A 94 -28.53 16.17 -6.38
CA VAL A 94 -29.43 17.26 -5.98
C VAL A 94 -28.75 18.07 -4.88
N VAL A 95 -28.54 19.37 -5.13
CA VAL A 95 -27.98 20.33 -4.17
C VAL A 95 -28.94 21.50 -4.05
N ASN A 96 -29.43 21.76 -2.84
CA ASN A 96 -30.39 22.85 -2.56
C ASN A 96 -31.60 22.83 -3.51
N GLY A 97 -32.17 21.64 -3.74
CA GLY A 97 -33.33 21.44 -4.64
C GLY A 97 -33.04 21.51 -6.14
N HIS A 98 -31.80 21.77 -6.56
CA HIS A 98 -31.40 21.87 -7.96
C HIS A 98 -30.48 20.72 -8.36
N LYS A 99 -30.66 20.20 -9.59
CA LYS A 99 -29.73 19.20 -10.15
C LYS A 99 -28.39 19.86 -10.49
N ALA A 100 -27.32 19.28 -9.99
CA ALA A 100 -25.94 19.69 -10.22
C ALA A 100 -25.11 18.50 -10.73
N ASN A 101 -24.30 18.74 -11.75
CA ASN A 101 -23.37 17.74 -12.31
C ASN A 101 -21.95 17.99 -11.79
N ASN A 102 -21.06 17.02 -12.02
CA ASN A 102 -19.62 17.12 -11.72
C ASN A 102 -19.32 17.36 -10.23
N ALA A 103 -20.12 16.74 -9.37
CA ALA A 103 -19.91 16.71 -7.94
C ALA A 103 -18.83 15.67 -7.55
N TYR A 104 -18.25 15.89 -6.38
CA TYR A 104 -17.28 15.00 -5.75
C TYR A 104 -17.77 14.64 -4.34
N GLN A 105 -17.55 13.40 -3.94
CA GLN A 105 -17.71 12.93 -2.58
C GLN A 105 -16.36 13.04 -1.87
N THR A 106 -16.32 13.59 -0.66
CA THR A 106 -15.10 13.58 0.18
C THR A 106 -15.18 12.48 1.24
N LEU A 107 -14.06 12.16 1.89
CA LEU A 107 -14.06 11.28 3.06
C LEU A 107 -14.59 11.95 4.33
N LEU A 108 -14.56 13.29 4.38
CA LEU A 108 -14.86 14.08 5.57
C LEU A 108 -16.31 14.56 5.63
N LEU A 109 -16.90 14.88 4.48
CA LEU A 109 -18.24 15.44 4.35
C LEU A 109 -19.15 14.49 3.58
N GLU A 110 -20.41 14.41 3.99
CA GLU A 110 -21.47 13.70 3.28
C GLU A 110 -21.99 14.53 2.10
N GLU A 111 -21.98 15.85 2.22
CA GLU A 111 -22.42 16.77 1.19
C GLU A 111 -21.51 16.75 -0.04
N PRO A 112 -22.08 16.88 -1.26
CA PRO A 112 -21.31 16.94 -2.49
C PRO A 112 -20.50 18.23 -2.57
N VAL A 113 -19.23 18.11 -2.94
CA VAL A 113 -18.32 19.23 -3.15
C VAL A 113 -18.02 19.43 -4.64
N PHE A 114 -17.60 20.63 -5.02
CA PHE A 114 -17.35 20.99 -6.42
C PHE A 114 -15.94 21.54 -6.60
N ILE A 115 -15.31 21.25 -7.74
CA ILE A 115 -14.02 21.89 -8.08
C ILE A 115 -14.25 23.40 -8.22
N HIS A 116 -13.43 24.19 -7.53
CA HIS A 116 -13.53 25.64 -7.62
C HIS A 116 -13.28 26.11 -9.08
N PRO A 117 -14.08 27.06 -9.62
CA PRO A 117 -13.98 27.47 -11.03
C PRO A 117 -12.61 28.02 -11.45
N SER A 118 -11.83 28.55 -10.51
CA SER A 118 -10.47 29.03 -10.77
C SER A 118 -9.41 27.92 -10.91
N SER A 119 -9.80 26.66 -10.71
CA SER A 119 -8.89 25.52 -10.83
C SER A 119 -8.65 25.16 -12.28
N VAL A 120 -7.41 24.82 -12.63
CA VAL A 120 -7.05 24.37 -13.99
C VAL A 120 -7.72 23.02 -14.32
N LEU A 121 -8.04 22.20 -13.32
CA LEU A 121 -8.64 20.88 -13.50
C LEU A 121 -10.17 20.90 -13.55
N VAL A 122 -10.80 22.08 -13.65
CA VAL A 122 -12.27 22.21 -13.66
C VAL A 122 -12.91 21.52 -14.87
N ASN A 123 -12.21 21.47 -16.00
CA ASN A 123 -12.68 20.82 -17.23
C ASN A 123 -12.23 19.37 -17.34
N ASP A 124 -11.04 19.03 -16.82
CA ASP A 124 -10.48 17.67 -16.90
C ASP A 124 -11.25 16.67 -16.02
N LEU A 125 -11.83 17.15 -14.91
CA LEU A 125 -12.64 16.38 -13.97
C LEU A 125 -12.08 14.98 -13.62
N PRO A 126 -10.87 14.89 -13.04
CA PRO A 126 -10.25 13.61 -12.71
C PRO A 126 -11.12 12.78 -11.76
N THR A 127 -11.08 11.45 -11.88
CA THR A 127 -11.87 10.54 -11.04
C THR A 127 -11.55 10.68 -9.55
N PHE A 128 -10.27 10.84 -9.23
CA PHE A 128 -9.79 10.97 -7.86
C PHE A 128 -8.85 12.16 -7.73
N ILE A 129 -9.03 12.92 -6.66
CA ILE A 129 -8.25 14.12 -6.37
C ILE A 129 -7.94 14.18 -4.88
N CYS A 130 -6.78 14.74 -4.55
CA CYS A 130 -6.54 15.28 -3.21
C CYS A 130 -6.71 16.81 -3.25
N TYR A 131 -7.11 17.39 -2.12
CA TYR A 131 -7.37 18.83 -1.99
C TYR A 131 -6.76 19.40 -0.71
N GLN A 132 -6.39 20.68 -0.73
CA GLN A 132 -5.83 21.33 0.45
C GLN A 132 -6.90 22.00 1.31
N GLU A 133 -7.90 22.62 0.70
CA GLU A 133 -8.87 23.44 1.42
C GLU A 133 -10.28 23.29 0.84
N LEU A 134 -11.25 23.39 1.75
CA LEU A 134 -12.68 23.50 1.46
C LEU A 134 -13.08 24.95 1.68
N HIS A 135 -13.89 25.49 0.78
CA HIS A 135 -14.37 26.85 0.82
C HIS A 135 -15.88 26.84 0.59
N GLU A 136 -16.63 27.12 1.64
CA GLU A 136 -18.08 27.18 1.60
C GLU A 136 -18.55 28.58 1.17
N THR A 137 -19.38 28.64 0.14
CA THR A 137 -20.08 29.87 -0.29
C THR A 137 -21.54 29.56 -0.57
N THR A 138 -21.95 29.54 -1.84
CA THR A 138 -23.25 29.04 -2.29
C THR A 138 -23.28 27.51 -2.37
N ARG A 139 -22.10 26.93 -2.60
CA ARG A 139 -21.80 25.49 -2.55
C ARG A 139 -20.43 25.33 -1.90
N ILE A 140 -20.13 24.10 -1.49
CA ILE A 140 -18.80 23.76 -0.98
C ILE A 140 -17.86 23.53 -2.16
N PHE A 141 -16.82 24.34 -2.24
CA PHE A 141 -15.79 24.26 -3.27
C PHE A 141 -14.48 23.73 -2.70
N ILE A 142 -13.83 22.83 -3.43
CA ILE A 142 -12.46 22.37 -3.14
C ILE A 142 -11.44 23.20 -3.92
N LYS A 143 -10.37 23.60 -3.23
CA LYS A 143 -9.27 24.41 -3.77
C LYS A 143 -7.91 23.72 -3.59
N ASN A 144 -6.97 24.19 -4.40
CA ASN A 144 -5.60 23.65 -4.50
C ASN A 144 -5.59 22.14 -4.72
N ILE A 145 -6.28 21.68 -5.75
CA ILE A 145 -6.44 20.26 -6.03
C ILE A 145 -5.26 19.65 -6.80
N CYS A 146 -5.16 18.33 -6.75
CA CYS A 146 -4.24 17.52 -7.52
C CYS A 146 -4.91 16.18 -7.87
N GLY A 147 -4.87 15.78 -9.14
CA GLY A 147 -5.33 14.45 -9.54
C GLY A 147 -4.42 13.36 -8.98
N ILE A 148 -4.98 12.24 -8.57
CA ILE A 148 -4.25 11.09 -8.01
C ILE A 148 -4.78 9.77 -8.56
N GLN A 149 -4.04 8.69 -8.36
CA GLN A 149 -4.54 7.32 -8.55
C GLN A 149 -4.75 6.68 -7.16
N MET A 150 -5.83 5.92 -6.99
CA MET A 150 -6.17 5.34 -5.69
C MET A 150 -5.21 4.23 -5.26
N ASP A 151 -4.66 3.47 -6.21
CA ASP A 151 -3.66 2.42 -5.93
C ASP A 151 -2.43 2.96 -5.18
N TRP A 152 -2.10 4.25 -5.34
CA TRP A 152 -1.00 4.89 -4.62
C TRP A 152 -1.26 4.94 -3.11
N ILE A 153 -2.51 5.13 -2.69
CA ILE A 153 -2.86 5.30 -1.28
C ILE A 153 -2.56 4.04 -0.49
N VAL A 154 -2.82 2.86 -1.07
CA VAL A 154 -2.55 1.60 -0.35
C VAL A 154 -1.06 1.38 -0.13
N GLN A 155 -0.24 1.71 -1.13
CA GLN A 155 1.22 1.58 -1.04
C GLN A 155 1.82 2.59 -0.06
N LEU A 156 1.28 3.81 -0.03
CA LEU A 156 1.83 4.91 0.76
C LEU A 156 1.36 4.88 2.23
N ASN A 157 0.12 4.46 2.48
CA ASN A 157 -0.51 4.49 3.81
C ASN A 157 -1.44 3.28 4.05
N PRO A 158 -0.89 2.05 4.12
CA PRO A 158 -1.69 0.84 4.31
C PRO A 158 -2.48 0.85 5.62
N HIS A 159 -1.99 1.50 6.67
CA HIS A 159 -2.65 1.59 7.98
C HIS A 159 -3.97 2.36 7.98
N LEU A 160 -4.20 3.22 6.98
CA LEU A 160 -5.45 3.97 6.83
C LEU A 160 -6.47 3.22 5.96
N CYS A 161 -6.08 2.08 5.41
CA CYS A 161 -6.91 1.23 4.57
C CYS A 161 -7.51 0.09 5.38
N SER A 162 -8.75 -0.28 5.06
CA SER A 162 -9.39 -1.50 5.54
C SER A 162 -9.33 -2.55 4.43
N PHE A 163 -8.73 -3.70 4.73
CA PHE A 163 -8.59 -4.79 3.78
C PHE A 163 -9.72 -5.79 3.94
N GLY A 164 -10.36 -6.15 2.83
CA GLY A 164 -11.43 -7.15 2.78
C GLY A 164 -10.96 -8.59 3.02
N PRO A 165 -11.79 -9.60 2.74
CA PRO A 165 -11.38 -11.00 2.83
C PRO A 165 -10.23 -11.31 1.85
N ILE A 166 -9.54 -12.42 2.11
CA ILE A 166 -8.52 -12.96 1.21
C ILE A 166 -9.22 -13.52 -0.04
N GLU A 167 -8.67 -13.22 -1.21
CA GLU A 167 -9.18 -13.75 -2.46
C GLU A 167 -8.72 -15.18 -2.69
N ASP A 168 -9.63 -15.98 -3.26
CA ASP A 168 -9.33 -17.36 -3.67
C ASP A 168 -8.43 -17.39 -4.92
N GLU A 169 -8.59 -16.40 -5.80
CA GLU A 169 -7.85 -16.25 -7.06
C GLU A 169 -7.31 -14.82 -7.20
N PRO A 170 -5.98 -14.61 -7.31
CA PRO A 170 -4.92 -15.62 -7.22
C PRO A 170 -4.75 -16.14 -5.78
N CYS A 171 -4.49 -17.45 -5.65
CA CYS A 171 -4.36 -18.08 -4.35
C CYS A 171 -3.15 -17.51 -3.57
N PRO A 172 -3.24 -17.43 -2.23
CA PRO A 172 -2.11 -17.07 -1.37
C PRO A 172 -0.88 -17.89 -1.72
N ARG A 173 0.30 -17.26 -1.77
CA ARG A 173 1.57 -17.90 -2.11
C ARG A 173 2.62 -17.60 -1.02
N TYR A 174 3.63 -18.45 -0.94
CA TYR A 174 4.80 -18.16 -0.12
C TYR A 174 5.82 -17.37 -0.95
N ASP A 175 6.27 -16.23 -0.43
CA ASP A 175 7.35 -15.43 -1.00
C ASP A 175 8.68 -15.87 -0.38
N GLU A 176 9.51 -16.54 -1.18
CA GLU A 176 10.81 -17.06 -0.76
C GLU A 176 11.82 -15.95 -0.44
N ILE A 177 11.69 -14.77 -1.04
CA ILE A 177 12.62 -13.65 -0.85
C ILE A 177 12.34 -12.97 0.49
N GLN A 178 11.05 -12.75 0.78
CA GLN A 178 10.63 -12.09 2.02
C GLN A 178 10.45 -13.06 3.19
N ASP A 179 10.50 -14.36 2.93
CA ASP A 179 10.18 -15.43 3.89
C ASP A 179 8.79 -15.23 4.53
N LYS A 180 7.80 -14.89 3.70
CA LYS A 180 6.45 -14.54 4.17
C LYS A 180 5.36 -15.08 3.27
N MET A 181 4.25 -15.44 3.88
CA MET A 181 3.01 -15.69 3.16
C MET A 181 2.45 -14.38 2.63
N VAL A 182 2.09 -14.35 1.35
CA VAL A 182 1.43 -13.21 0.71
C VAL A 182 0.08 -13.65 0.12
N CYS A 183 -0.87 -12.73 0.12
CA CYS A 183 -2.24 -12.96 -0.33
C CYS A 183 -2.79 -11.73 -1.05
N HIS A 184 -3.81 -11.93 -1.88
CA HIS A 184 -4.47 -10.85 -2.59
C HIS A 184 -5.73 -10.43 -1.87
N ARG A 185 -5.89 -9.11 -1.68
CA ARG A 185 -7.01 -8.52 -0.95
C ARG A 185 -7.44 -7.22 -1.60
N LYS A 186 -8.74 -6.95 -1.59
CA LYS A 186 -9.28 -5.63 -1.95
C LYS A 186 -9.09 -4.68 -0.77
N ALA A 187 -8.53 -3.51 -1.06
CA ALA A 187 -8.39 -2.44 -0.08
C ALA A 187 -9.53 -1.42 -0.23
N THR A 188 -10.01 -0.93 0.90
CA THR A 188 -11.03 0.12 0.98
C THR A 188 -10.54 1.25 1.89
N ILE A 189 -11.02 2.47 1.65
CA ILE A 189 -10.75 3.63 2.50
C ILE A 189 -12.04 4.35 2.88
N GLY A 190 -12.03 4.95 4.07
CA GLY A 190 -13.14 5.75 4.59
C GLY A 190 -14.00 4.99 5.59
N GLN A 191 -14.31 5.64 6.71
CA GLN A 191 -15.14 5.06 7.77
C GLN A 191 -16.63 5.19 7.45
N ARG A 192 -17.06 6.32 6.90
CA ARG A 192 -18.47 6.60 6.56
C ARG A 192 -18.84 6.17 5.15
N VAL A 193 -17.94 6.41 4.21
CA VAL A 193 -18.11 6.01 2.81
C VAL A 193 -16.95 5.09 2.46
N SER A 194 -17.24 3.82 2.19
CA SER A 194 -16.22 2.83 1.85
C SER A 194 -15.92 2.88 0.35
N TRP A 195 -14.80 3.49 -0.01
CA TRP A 195 -14.32 3.50 -1.40
C TRP A 195 -13.38 2.32 -1.63
N SER A 196 -13.69 1.50 -2.64
CA SER A 196 -12.73 0.53 -3.16
C SER A 196 -11.55 1.27 -3.81
N LEU A 197 -10.34 0.93 -3.38
CA LEU A 197 -9.10 1.60 -3.80
C LEU A 197 -8.57 1.08 -5.14
N GLY A 198 -9.26 0.16 -5.80
CA GLY A 198 -8.85 -0.40 -7.08
C GLY A 198 -8.96 -1.93 -7.12
N PRO A 199 -8.22 -2.58 -8.03
CA PRO A 199 -8.14 -4.03 -8.07
C PRO A 199 -7.45 -4.57 -6.83
N SER A 200 -7.51 -5.88 -6.68
CA SER A 200 -6.89 -6.59 -5.58
C SER A 200 -5.38 -6.47 -5.67
N ILE A 201 -4.76 -6.26 -4.52
CA ILE A 201 -3.33 -6.05 -4.40
C ILE A 201 -2.72 -7.13 -3.52
N GLU A 202 -1.45 -7.42 -3.79
CA GLU A 202 -0.67 -8.34 -2.98
C GLU A 202 -0.31 -7.69 -1.65
N THR A 203 -0.58 -8.41 -0.56
CA THR A 203 -0.30 -7.98 0.81
C THR A 203 0.25 -9.16 1.61
N VAL A 204 0.99 -8.87 2.69
CA VAL A 204 1.41 -9.92 3.64
C VAL A 204 0.16 -10.54 4.26
N PHE A 205 0.18 -11.87 4.41
CA PHE A 205 -0.91 -12.62 5.01
C PHE A 205 -1.21 -12.10 6.43
N PRO A 206 -2.49 -11.86 6.79
CA PRO A 206 -2.83 -11.30 8.10
C PRO A 206 -2.33 -12.16 9.26
N THR A 207 -1.60 -11.53 10.19
CA THR A 207 -1.04 -12.19 11.38
C THR A 207 -2.09 -12.61 12.39
N ASP A 208 -3.27 -11.99 12.36
CA ASP A 208 -4.32 -12.23 13.35
C ASP A 208 -5.12 -13.51 13.06
N THR A 209 -4.85 -14.16 11.93
CA THR A 209 -5.62 -15.32 11.45
C THR A 209 -4.82 -16.61 11.58
N ILE A 210 -5.49 -17.67 12.05
CA ILE A 210 -4.91 -19.02 12.11
C ILE A 210 -4.68 -19.58 10.69
N ASP A 211 -5.38 -19.04 9.69
CA ASP A 211 -5.27 -19.45 8.30
C ASP A 211 -3.86 -19.30 7.73
N ARG A 212 -3.03 -18.39 8.26
CA ARG A 212 -1.61 -18.30 7.88
C ARG A 212 -0.88 -19.63 8.09
N PHE A 213 -1.15 -20.32 9.20
CA PHE A 213 -0.52 -21.59 9.54
C PHE A 213 -1.03 -22.73 8.67
N ARG A 214 -2.30 -22.67 8.26
CA ARG A 214 -2.89 -23.64 7.30
C ARG A 214 -2.21 -23.53 5.94
N TRP A 215 -2.05 -22.31 5.43
CA TRP A 215 -1.37 -22.06 4.17
C TRP A 215 0.12 -22.37 4.26
N PHE A 216 0.80 -21.96 5.33
CA PHE A 216 2.19 -22.32 5.57
C PHE A 216 2.38 -23.85 5.60
N GLY A 217 1.50 -24.56 6.31
CA GLY A 217 1.55 -26.02 6.36
C GLY A 217 1.30 -26.70 5.01
N LYS A 218 0.38 -26.17 4.20
CA LYS A 218 0.22 -26.61 2.81
C LYS A 218 1.54 -26.46 2.04
N TYR A 219 2.16 -25.28 2.09
CA TYR A 219 3.41 -25.01 1.37
C TYR A 219 4.63 -25.79 1.90
N PHE A 220 4.60 -26.16 3.17
CA PHE A 220 5.57 -27.06 3.77
C PHE A 220 5.44 -28.48 3.20
N LEU A 221 4.21 -29.00 3.15
CA LEU A 221 3.91 -30.31 2.57
C LEU A 221 4.17 -30.36 1.06
N ASP A 222 3.95 -29.26 0.35
CA ASP A 222 4.30 -29.09 -1.07
C ASP A 222 5.81 -29.09 -1.32
N GLY A 223 6.64 -28.96 -0.27
CA GLY A 223 8.09 -28.89 -0.39
C GLY A 223 8.61 -27.54 -0.92
N ILE A 224 7.76 -26.51 -1.01
CA ILE A 224 8.13 -25.16 -1.45
C ILE A 224 9.00 -24.48 -0.38
N ILE A 225 8.65 -24.67 0.89
CA ILE A 225 9.42 -24.09 2.01
C ILE A 225 10.75 -24.83 2.17
N CYS A 226 10.73 -26.16 2.04
CA CYS A 226 11.88 -27.04 2.18
C CYS A 226 12.03 -27.92 0.92
N PRO A 227 12.86 -27.52 -0.07
CA PRO A 227 13.00 -28.24 -1.34
C PRO A 227 13.40 -29.72 -1.20
N ARG A 228 14.07 -30.11 -0.10
CA ARG A 228 14.42 -31.51 0.19
C ARG A 228 13.19 -32.40 0.42
N LEU A 229 12.06 -31.83 0.82
CA LEU A 229 10.81 -32.56 1.03
C LEU A 229 10.01 -32.74 -0.27
N LEU A 230 10.35 -32.01 -1.34
CA LEU A 230 9.67 -32.09 -2.63
C LEU A 230 9.66 -33.51 -3.21
N GLN A 231 10.69 -34.31 -2.94
CA GLN A 231 10.77 -35.71 -3.39
C GLN A 231 9.67 -36.61 -2.78
N PHE A 232 9.12 -36.23 -1.64
CA PHE A 232 8.08 -36.99 -0.93
C PHE A 232 6.66 -36.49 -1.23
N HIS A 233 6.51 -35.31 -1.85
CA HIS A 233 5.22 -34.75 -2.24
C HIS A 233 4.30 -35.72 -3.01
N PRO A 234 4.75 -36.46 -4.05
CA PRO A 234 3.87 -37.40 -4.77
C PRO A 234 3.42 -38.60 -3.93
N ALA A 235 4.09 -38.88 -2.81
CA ALA A 235 3.77 -40.00 -1.92
C ALA A 235 2.89 -39.59 -0.73
N LEU A 236 2.41 -38.35 -0.67
CA LEU A 236 1.52 -37.88 0.38
C LEU A 236 0.21 -38.68 0.37
N LEU A 237 -0.17 -39.20 1.55
CA LEU A 237 -1.42 -39.95 1.75
C LEU A 237 -2.67 -39.09 1.51
N CYS A 238 -2.54 -37.77 1.59
CA CYS A 238 -3.59 -36.80 1.33
C CYS A 238 -3.00 -35.56 0.66
N SER A 239 -3.76 -34.94 -0.24
CA SER A 239 -3.33 -33.68 -0.87
C SER A 239 -3.07 -32.61 0.17
N SER A 240 -1.98 -31.85 0.01
CA SER A 240 -1.64 -30.68 0.83
C SER A 240 -2.77 -29.65 0.92
N ASN A 241 -3.61 -29.55 -0.11
CA ASN A 241 -4.81 -28.70 -0.12
C ASN A 241 -5.79 -29.02 1.01
N ALA A 242 -5.76 -30.23 1.57
CA ALA A 242 -6.55 -30.62 2.73
C ALA A 242 -6.30 -29.72 3.94
N MET A 243 -5.13 -29.08 4.05
CA MET A 243 -4.83 -28.14 5.14
C MET A 243 -5.68 -26.86 5.10
N VAL A 244 -6.12 -26.44 3.91
CA VAL A 244 -6.76 -25.13 3.68
C VAL A 244 -8.29 -25.26 3.56
N LYS A 245 -8.81 -26.45 3.30
CA LYS A 245 -10.26 -26.65 3.11
C LYS A 245 -11.05 -26.50 4.43
N SER A 246 -12.32 -26.14 4.32
CA SER A 246 -13.22 -25.95 5.48
C SER A 246 -13.38 -27.20 6.35
N TRP A 247 -13.26 -28.40 5.77
CA TRP A 247 -13.31 -29.68 6.48
C TRP A 247 -11.96 -30.11 7.07
N ALA A 248 -10.89 -29.32 6.93
CA ALA A 248 -9.57 -29.61 7.50
C ALA A 248 -9.63 -29.86 9.02
N SER A 249 -10.58 -29.27 9.73
CA SER A 249 -10.77 -29.49 11.16
C SER A 249 -11.28 -30.90 11.51
N LEU A 250 -11.86 -31.63 10.57
CA LEU A 250 -12.39 -32.98 10.82
C LEU A 250 -11.30 -34.06 10.74
N MET A 251 -10.16 -33.74 10.13
CA MET A 251 -9.04 -34.65 10.01
C MET A 251 -8.08 -34.49 11.19
N GLU A 252 -7.78 -35.60 11.87
CA GLU A 252 -6.87 -35.57 13.02
C GLU A 252 -5.44 -35.17 12.61
N ARG A 253 -4.98 -35.59 11.42
CA ARG A 253 -3.63 -35.28 10.91
C ARG A 253 -3.39 -33.80 10.64
N THR A 254 -4.38 -33.12 10.05
CA THR A 254 -4.34 -31.68 9.74
C THR A 254 -4.42 -30.88 11.03
N GLN A 255 -5.25 -31.31 11.99
CA GLN A 255 -5.30 -30.68 13.31
C GLN A 255 -4.00 -30.82 14.08
N LYS A 256 -3.40 -32.03 14.15
CA LYS A 256 -2.10 -32.24 14.81
C LYS A 256 -1.01 -31.36 14.20
N PHE A 257 -0.98 -31.28 12.86
CA PHE A 257 -0.04 -30.44 12.14
C PHE A 257 -0.27 -28.95 12.40
N LEU A 258 -1.52 -28.48 12.33
CA LEU A 258 -1.87 -27.09 12.63
C LEU A 258 -1.54 -26.70 14.08
N ASN A 259 -1.89 -27.54 15.04
CA ASN A 259 -1.64 -27.28 16.46
C ASN A 259 -0.14 -27.18 16.77
N ALA A 260 0.69 -28.00 16.13
CA ALA A 260 2.14 -27.89 16.26
C ALA A 260 2.67 -26.58 15.66
N LEU A 261 2.19 -26.14 14.49
CA LEU A 261 2.59 -24.85 13.94
C LEU A 261 2.15 -23.68 14.84
N VAL A 262 0.92 -23.71 15.36
CA VAL A 262 0.37 -22.67 16.23
C VAL A 262 1.10 -22.62 17.58
N ALA A 263 1.44 -23.77 18.17
CA ALA A 263 2.08 -23.85 19.49
C ALA A 263 3.43 -23.12 19.54
N LYS A 264 4.19 -23.14 18.44
CA LYS A 264 5.48 -22.45 18.33
C LYS A 264 5.42 -21.20 17.42
N GLN A 265 4.22 -20.79 17.00
CA GLN A 265 3.96 -19.64 16.10
C GLN A 265 4.81 -19.68 14.82
N ILE A 266 4.90 -20.84 14.17
CA ILE A 266 5.72 -21.03 12.96
C ILE A 266 4.97 -20.55 11.73
N ASP A 267 5.29 -19.35 11.24
CA ASP A 267 4.72 -18.77 10.02
C ASP A 267 5.76 -18.42 8.95
N ASN A 268 7.05 -18.68 9.21
CA ASN A 268 8.15 -18.47 8.26
C ASN A 268 9.25 -19.55 8.40
N ARG A 269 10.12 -19.63 7.39
CA ARG A 269 11.25 -20.57 7.30
C ARG A 269 12.29 -20.30 8.38
N THR A 270 12.57 -19.03 8.67
CA THR A 270 13.58 -18.63 9.66
C THR A 270 13.26 -19.11 11.08
N GLN A 271 12.02 -18.94 11.54
CA GLN A 271 11.52 -19.51 12.82
C GLN A 271 11.63 -21.03 12.84
N LEU A 272 11.34 -21.68 11.71
CA LEU A 272 11.39 -23.13 11.60
C LEU A 272 12.83 -23.64 11.77
N ILE A 273 13.81 -22.96 11.17
CA ILE A 273 15.25 -23.24 11.36
C ILE A 273 15.69 -22.98 12.80
N GLU A 274 15.22 -21.89 13.42
CA GLU A 274 15.51 -21.57 14.82
C GLU A 274 15.00 -22.66 15.76
N ILE A 275 13.79 -23.16 15.52
CA ILE A 275 13.24 -24.27 16.30
C ILE A 275 14.02 -25.56 16.05
N TRP A 276 14.43 -25.86 14.82
CA TRP A 276 15.27 -27.03 14.56
C TRP A 276 16.66 -26.95 15.18
N SER A 277 17.16 -25.74 15.48
CA SER A 277 18.42 -25.58 16.23
C SER A 277 18.28 -26.03 17.68
N THR A 278 17.08 -25.95 18.27
CA THR A 278 16.80 -26.37 19.66
C THR A 278 16.22 -27.78 19.72
N GLU A 279 15.26 -28.08 18.85
CA GLU A 279 14.53 -29.34 18.76
C GLU A 279 14.65 -29.88 17.31
N PRO A 280 15.73 -30.61 16.97
CA PRO A 280 16.00 -31.00 15.59
C PRO A 280 14.99 -31.99 15.02
N GLN A 281 14.21 -32.68 15.87
CA GLN A 281 13.16 -33.62 15.47
C GLN A 281 11.75 -32.99 15.44
N TYR A 282 11.64 -31.68 15.70
CA TYR A 282 10.35 -30.99 15.73
C TYR A 282 9.64 -31.09 14.38
N LEU A 283 8.33 -31.43 14.34
CA LEU A 283 7.50 -31.75 13.15
C LEU A 283 7.77 -33.09 12.45
N LEU A 284 8.83 -33.84 12.78
CA LEU A 284 9.18 -35.09 12.10
C LEU A 284 8.05 -36.12 12.18
N ASP A 285 7.62 -36.47 13.39
CA ASP A 285 6.59 -37.49 13.60
C ASP A 285 5.25 -37.08 12.99
N ILE A 286 4.95 -35.78 13.05
CA ILE A 286 3.72 -35.23 12.46
C ILE A 286 3.80 -35.33 10.94
N TYR A 287 4.91 -34.97 10.32
CA TYR A 287 5.12 -35.11 8.88
C TYR A 287 5.07 -36.58 8.43
N CYS A 288 5.59 -37.52 9.23
CA CYS A 288 5.47 -38.95 8.97
C CYS A 288 3.99 -39.42 8.93
N THR A 289 3.07 -38.81 9.68
CA THR A 289 1.63 -39.15 9.58
C THR A 289 1.01 -38.83 8.21
N TRP A 290 1.68 -38.02 7.39
CA TRP A 290 1.26 -37.67 6.03
C TRP A 290 1.85 -38.61 4.96
N LEU A 291 2.75 -39.51 5.34
CA LEU A 291 3.43 -40.43 4.43
C LEU A 291 3.21 -41.91 4.81
N PRO A 292 3.29 -42.83 3.83
CA PRO A 292 3.33 -44.27 4.11
C PRO A 292 4.51 -44.64 5.01
N GLU A 293 4.32 -45.66 5.85
CA GLU A 293 5.33 -46.16 6.81
C GLU A 293 6.64 -46.56 6.13
N SER A 294 6.59 -47.03 4.88
CA SER A 294 7.76 -47.41 4.09
C SER A 294 8.75 -46.27 3.85
N LEU A 295 8.30 -45.01 3.89
CA LEU A 295 9.13 -43.83 3.64
C LEU A 295 9.63 -43.16 4.92
N HIS A 296 9.16 -43.58 6.11
CA HIS A 296 9.52 -42.95 7.38
C HIS A 296 11.01 -43.01 7.65
N THR A 297 11.67 -44.12 7.35
CA THR A 297 13.12 -44.30 7.49
C THR A 297 13.91 -43.33 6.61
N GLN A 298 13.43 -43.10 5.39
CA GLN A 298 14.08 -42.18 4.44
C GLN A 298 13.91 -40.73 4.88
N VAL A 299 12.71 -40.32 5.31
CA VAL A 299 12.46 -38.99 5.85
C VAL A 299 13.34 -38.71 7.07
N ARG A 300 13.45 -39.66 8.00
CA ARG A 300 14.31 -39.54 9.20
C ARG A 300 15.78 -39.31 8.84
N SER A 301 16.27 -39.89 7.75
CA SER A 301 17.66 -39.68 7.30
C SER A 301 17.92 -38.30 6.71
N VAL A 302 16.89 -37.65 6.15
CA VAL A 302 16.97 -36.33 5.53
C VAL A 302 16.65 -35.20 6.52
N TRP A 303 16.15 -35.57 7.72
CA TRP A 303 15.73 -34.63 8.75
C TRP A 303 16.92 -34.12 9.59
N PRO A 304 17.01 -32.82 9.91
CA PRO A 304 16.12 -31.71 9.51
C PRO A 304 16.35 -31.26 8.05
N PRO A 305 15.29 -31.05 7.25
CA PRO A 305 15.39 -30.64 5.85
C PRO A 305 15.65 -29.13 5.75
N ILE A 306 16.81 -28.70 6.24
CA ILE A 306 17.24 -27.30 6.20
C ILE A 306 17.36 -26.88 4.72
N PRO A 307 16.65 -25.82 4.30
CA PRO A 307 16.80 -25.23 2.97
C PRO A 307 18.25 -24.77 2.80
N LYS A 308 18.91 -25.18 1.72
CA LYS A 308 20.22 -24.63 1.33
C LYS A 308 20.03 -23.26 0.70
#